data_AF-A0ABD2WPS9-F1
#
_entry.id   AF-A0ABD2WPS9-F1
#
_cell.length_a   1.000
_cell.length_b   1.000
_cell.length_c   1.000
_cell.angle_alpha   90.00
_cell.angle_beta   90.00
_cell.angle_gamma   90.00
#
_symmetry.space_group_name_H-M   'P 1'
#
loop_
_entity.id
_entity.type
_entity.pdbx_description
1 polymer ?
#
loop_
_entity_poly.entity_id
_entity_poly.type
_entity_poly.pdbx_seq_one_letter_code
_entity_poly.pdbx_strand_id
1 'polypeptide(L)'
;MPKKWLSIYHTLNSGFVGGIRTAAIAAELLKTGEIIALPTDTIYGIAGLAQNEQSISKLYEIKQRDSIKPLAICLSKPDEIVNWAHTQDLPKGLINAIITRTYYSNIKKKRQSK
;
A
#
# COMPACT_ATOMS: atom_id res chain seq x y z
N MET A 1 -22.47 -5.40 18.11
CA MET A 1 -21.49 -5.19 17.02
C MET A 1 -22.26 -5.09 15.70
N PRO A 2 -21.97 -4.10 14.82
CA PRO A 2 -22.75 -3.90 13.59
C PRO A 2 -22.54 -5.03 12.58
N LYS A 3 -23.60 -5.48 11.90
CA LYS A 3 -23.58 -6.63 10.97
C LYS A 3 -22.64 -6.49 9.77
N LYS A 4 -22.21 -5.27 9.40
CA LYS A 4 -21.20 -5.03 8.35
C LYS A 4 -19.81 -5.58 8.70
N TRP A 5 -19.48 -5.72 9.98
CA TRP A 5 -18.15 -6.18 10.41
C TRP A 5 -17.94 -7.68 10.18
N LEU A 6 -18.99 -8.51 10.31
CA LEU A 6 -18.87 -9.96 10.13
C LEU A 6 -18.47 -10.38 8.71
N SER A 7 -18.87 -9.63 7.68
CA SER A 7 -18.55 -9.94 6.29
C SER A 7 -17.05 -9.77 5.98
N ILE A 8 -16.38 -8.86 6.69
CA ILE A 8 -14.93 -8.64 6.56
C ILE A 8 -14.17 -9.77 7.27
N TYR A 9 -14.67 -10.24 8.43
CA TYR A 9 -14.04 -11.33 9.17
C TYR A 9 -14.10 -12.67 8.45
N HIS A 10 -15.14 -12.95 7.66
CA HIS A 10 -15.24 -14.23 6.95
C HIS A 10 -14.18 -14.39 5.84
N THR A 11 -13.79 -13.30 5.18
CA THR A 11 -12.68 -13.28 4.20
C THR A 11 -11.30 -13.29 4.87
N LEU A 12 -11.20 -12.85 6.14
CA LEU A 12 -9.94 -12.82 6.89
C LEU A 12 -9.52 -14.18 7.47
N ASN A 13 -10.36 -15.22 7.40
CA ASN A 13 -10.08 -16.52 8.03
C ASN A 13 -9.37 -17.53 7.11
N SER A 14 -8.90 -17.10 5.93
CA SER A 14 -8.15 -17.93 4.99
C SER A 14 -6.64 -17.72 5.11
N GLY A 15 -6.07 -18.10 6.26
CA GLY A 15 -4.66 -18.44 6.39
C GLY A 15 -3.67 -17.27 6.46
N PHE A 16 -3.26 -16.92 7.68
CA PHE A 16 -1.97 -16.27 7.89
C PHE A 16 -0.86 -17.28 7.57
N VAL A 17 -0.43 -17.30 6.31
CA VAL A 17 0.77 -18.03 5.86
C VAL A 17 1.80 -16.97 5.54
N GLY A 18 2.97 -16.95 6.17
CA GLY A 18 4.05 -16.06 5.74
C GLY A 18 4.66 -16.57 4.42
N GLY A 19 5.02 -15.69 3.49
CA GLY A 19 5.85 -16.03 2.32
C GLY A 19 5.26 -15.73 0.93
N ILE A 20 5.93 -16.22 -0.12
CA ILE A 20 5.64 -15.93 -1.54
C ILE A 20 4.20 -16.25 -1.93
N ARG A 21 3.62 -17.33 -1.36
CA ARG A 21 2.26 -17.80 -1.66
C ARG A 21 1.20 -16.79 -1.27
N THR A 22 1.39 -16.11 -0.14
CA THR A 22 0.41 -15.14 0.39
C THR A 22 0.48 -13.84 -0.35
N ALA A 23 1.67 -13.43 -0.79
CA ALA A 23 1.82 -12.30 -1.70
C ALA A 23 1.09 -12.57 -3.04
N ALA A 24 1.18 -13.80 -3.56
CA ALA A 24 0.47 -14.19 -4.77
C ALA A 24 -1.06 -14.17 -4.59
N ILE A 25 -1.58 -14.71 -3.48
CA ILE A 25 -3.01 -14.66 -3.15
C ILE A 25 -3.48 -13.22 -2.99
N ALA A 26 -2.73 -12.39 -2.27
CA ALA A 26 -3.03 -10.98 -2.09
C ALA A 26 -3.06 -10.23 -3.44
N ALA A 27 -2.13 -10.52 -4.35
CA ALA A 27 -2.12 -9.93 -5.68
C ALA A 27 -3.36 -10.32 -6.50
N GLU A 28 -3.82 -11.58 -6.41
CA GLU A 28 -5.06 -12.03 -7.06
C GLU A 28 -6.29 -11.32 -6.46
N LEU A 29 -6.38 -11.24 -5.14
CA LEU A 29 -7.48 -10.50 -4.47
C LEU A 29 -7.52 -9.02 -4.86
N LEU A 30 -6.36 -8.38 -4.97
CA LEU A 30 -6.27 -6.99 -5.43
C LEU A 30 -6.77 -6.85 -6.88
N LYS A 31 -6.44 -7.80 -7.76
CA LYS A 31 -6.93 -7.80 -9.16
C LYS A 31 -8.44 -7.97 -9.25
N THR A 32 -9.04 -8.78 -8.38
CA THR A 32 -10.51 -8.97 -8.33
C THR A 32 -11.25 -7.79 -7.70
N GLY A 33 -10.52 -6.74 -7.28
CA GLY A 33 -11.11 -5.54 -6.71
C GLY A 33 -11.37 -5.62 -5.20
N GLU A 34 -10.80 -6.62 -4.52
CA GLU A 34 -10.90 -6.77 -3.07
C GLU A 34 -9.90 -5.90 -2.31
N ILE A 35 -10.23 -5.64 -1.05
CA ILE A 35 -9.40 -4.86 -0.13
C ILE A 35 -8.66 -5.81 0.79
N ILE A 36 -7.34 -5.62 0.91
CA ILE A 36 -6.47 -6.43 1.76
C ILE A 36 -5.96 -5.61 2.94
N ALA A 37 -5.69 -6.29 4.06
CA ALA A 37 -4.93 -5.74 5.17
C ALA A 37 -3.43 -5.98 4.94
N LEU A 38 -2.63 -4.92 5.02
CA LEU A 38 -1.18 -4.95 4.92
C LEU A 38 -0.57 -4.76 6.32
N PRO A 39 0.24 -5.70 6.82
CA PRO A 39 0.97 -5.49 8.06
C PRO A 39 1.99 -4.37 7.87
N THR A 40 2.02 -3.40 8.78
CA THR A 40 3.11 -2.43 8.90
C THR A 40 3.66 -2.45 10.32
N ASP A 41 4.78 -1.77 10.55
CA ASP A 41 5.49 -1.78 11.84
C ASP A 41 4.63 -1.28 13.02
N THR A 42 3.61 -0.45 12.76
CA THR A 42 2.80 0.19 13.81
C THR A 42 1.34 -0.25 13.79
N ILE A 43 0.68 -0.20 12.64
CA ILE A 43 -0.76 -0.50 12.50
C ILE A 43 -0.99 -1.20 11.16
N TYR A 44 -1.97 -2.08 11.08
CA TYR A 44 -2.37 -2.63 9.79
C TYR A 44 -2.88 -1.51 8.85
N GLY A 45 -2.25 -1.41 7.69
CA GLY A 45 -2.77 -0.62 6.58
C GLY A 45 -3.87 -1.39 5.86
N ILE A 46 -4.77 -0.68 5.19
CA ILE A 46 -5.69 -1.29 4.22
C ILE A 46 -5.33 -0.78 2.82
N ALA A 47 -5.30 -1.70 1.87
CA ALA A 47 -4.90 -1.43 0.50
C ALA A 47 -5.85 -2.08 -0.49
N GLY A 48 -5.98 -1.44 -1.64
CA GLY A 48 -6.77 -1.87 -2.78
C GLY A 48 -6.03 -1.46 -4.06
N LEU A 49 -6.43 -2.02 -5.20
CA LEU A 49 -5.76 -1.73 -6.46
C LEU A 49 -6.12 -0.32 -6.93
N ALA A 50 -5.12 0.55 -7.09
CA ALA A 50 -5.31 1.95 -7.48
C ALA A 50 -5.81 2.14 -8.93
N GLN A 51 -5.77 1.09 -9.75
CA GLN A 51 -6.30 1.10 -11.12
C GLN A 51 -7.76 0.66 -11.18
N ASN A 52 -8.31 0.15 -10.07
CA ASN A 52 -9.67 -0.34 -9.99
C ASN A 52 -10.55 0.65 -9.22
N GLU A 53 -11.47 1.31 -9.93
CA GLU A 53 -12.39 2.29 -9.35
C GLU A 53 -13.27 1.69 -8.24
N GLN A 54 -13.67 0.42 -8.36
CA GLN A 54 -14.45 -0.27 -7.33
C GLN A 54 -13.65 -0.43 -6.04
N SER A 55 -12.36 -0.78 -6.14
CA SER A 55 -11.47 -0.85 -4.98
C SER A 55 -11.27 0.51 -4.32
N ILE A 56 -11.14 1.57 -5.12
CA ILE A 56 -11.00 2.94 -4.60
C ILE A 56 -12.26 3.35 -3.84
N SER A 57 -13.44 3.10 -4.42
CA SER A 57 -14.73 3.40 -3.77
C SER A 57 -14.89 2.66 -2.45
N LYS A 58 -14.60 1.34 -2.43
CA LYS A 58 -14.57 0.52 -1.20
C LYS A 58 -13.60 1.10 -0.16
N LEU A 59 -12.40 1.52 -0.57
CA LEU A 59 -11.41 2.12 0.35
C LEU A 59 -11.91 3.42 0.98
N TYR A 60 -12.57 4.30 0.22
CA TYR A 60 -13.15 5.52 0.76
C TYR A 60 -14.28 5.24 1.75
N GLU A 61 -15.16 4.26 1.44
CA GLU A 61 -16.23 3.83 2.36
C GLU A 61 -15.65 3.28 3.66
N ILE A 62 -14.66 2.38 3.58
CA ILE A 62 -14.04 1.75 4.76
C ILE A 62 -13.30 2.79 5.61
N LYS A 63 -12.56 3.71 4.98
CA LYS A 63 -11.84 4.78 5.69
C LYS A 63 -12.75 5.89 6.20
N GLN A 64 -14.03 5.89 5.82
CA GLN A 64 -14.98 6.97 6.12
C GLN A 64 -14.40 8.35 5.79
N ARG A 65 -13.75 8.44 4.63
CA ARG A 65 -13.00 9.62 4.20
C ARG A 65 -13.72 10.26 3.02
N ASP A 66 -13.82 11.58 3.01
CA ASP A 66 -14.35 12.31 1.86
C ASP A 66 -13.56 11.97 0.60
N SER A 67 -14.26 11.75 -0.51
CA SER A 67 -13.68 11.37 -1.81
C SER A 67 -12.71 12.42 -2.37
N ILE A 68 -12.76 13.65 -1.85
CA ILE A 68 -11.88 14.76 -2.22
C ILE A 68 -10.48 14.60 -1.62
N LYS A 69 -10.34 13.89 -0.49
CA LYS A 69 -9.06 13.78 0.21
C LYS A 69 -8.20 12.68 -0.43
N PRO A 70 -6.98 12.98 -0.89
CA PRO A 70 -6.16 12.01 -1.60
C PRO A 70 -5.83 10.78 -0.73
N LEU A 71 -5.67 9.64 -1.41
CA LEU A 71 -5.16 8.39 -0.86
C LEU A 71 -3.68 8.24 -1.17
N ALA A 72 -2.95 7.57 -0.28
CA ALA A 72 -1.55 7.22 -0.53
C ALA A 72 -1.46 6.13 -1.61
N ILE A 73 -0.51 6.27 -2.53
CA ILE A 73 -0.20 5.29 -3.58
C ILE A 73 1.15 4.67 -3.26
N CYS A 74 1.19 3.34 -3.20
CA CYS A 74 2.43 2.58 -3.04
C CYS A 74 2.94 2.15 -4.42
N LEU A 75 4.15 2.58 -4.78
CA LEU A 75 4.78 2.27 -6.06
C LEU A 75 5.89 1.23 -5.88
N SER A 76 6.14 0.43 -6.92
CA SER A 76 7.19 -0.58 -6.87
C SER A 76 8.57 0.05 -7.10
N LYS A 77 8.62 1.08 -7.95
CA LYS A 77 9.84 1.80 -8.33
C LYS A 77 9.62 3.31 -8.30
N PRO A 78 10.67 4.09 -7.98
CA PRO A 78 10.64 5.55 -8.05
C PRO A 78 10.16 6.08 -9.39
N ASP A 79 10.58 5.43 -10.48
CA ASP A 79 10.34 5.91 -11.85
C ASP A 79 8.86 5.84 -12.25
N GLU A 80 8.04 5.02 -11.57
CA GLU A 80 6.61 4.88 -11.86
C GLU A 80 5.80 6.11 -11.46
N ILE A 81 6.36 7.01 -10.64
CA ILE A 81 5.64 8.18 -10.10
C ILE A 81 5.15 9.12 -11.20
N VAL A 82 5.81 9.15 -12.36
CA VAL A 82 5.43 9.98 -13.51
C VAL A 82 4.06 9.59 -14.08
N ASN A 83 3.61 8.35 -13.84
CA ASN A 83 2.30 7.87 -14.28
C ASN A 83 1.17 8.24 -13.31
N TRP A 84 1.52 8.68 -12.10
CA TRP A 84 0.56 8.88 -10.99
C TRP A 84 0.55 10.32 -10.44
N ALA A 85 1.56 11.14 -10.76
CA ALA A 85 1.67 12.50 -10.27
C ALA A 85 2.33 13.43 -11.30
N HIS A 86 1.99 14.72 -11.23
CA HIS A 86 2.67 15.76 -12.00
C HIS A 86 4.06 16.01 -11.40
N THR A 87 5.10 15.76 -12.20
CA THR A 87 6.51 15.86 -11.78
C THR A 87 7.29 16.95 -12.51
N GLN A 88 6.63 17.74 -13.36
CA GLN A 88 7.24 18.74 -14.23
C GLN A 88 7.96 19.85 -13.44
N ASP A 89 7.43 20.20 -12.27
CA ASP A 89 7.98 21.23 -11.39
C ASP A 89 9.06 20.72 -10.43
N LEU A 90 9.34 19.40 -10.45
CA LEU A 90 10.30 18.80 -9.53
C LEU A 90 11.73 18.87 -10.09
N PRO A 91 12.73 19.25 -9.27
CA PRO A 91 14.13 19.18 -9.67
C PRO A 91 14.52 17.75 -10.09
N LYS A 92 15.25 17.65 -11.21
CA LYS A 92 15.76 16.36 -11.71
C LYS A 92 16.59 15.68 -10.63
N GLY A 93 16.30 14.39 -10.38
CA GLY A 93 17.02 13.58 -9.40
C GLY A 93 16.59 13.77 -7.94
N LEU A 94 15.66 14.69 -7.61
CA LEU A 94 15.18 14.88 -6.23
C LEU A 94 14.55 13.60 -5.66
N ILE A 95 13.66 12.98 -6.44
CA ILE A 95 12.94 11.75 -6.05
C ILE A 95 13.95 10.63 -5.75
N ASN A 96 14.91 10.43 -6.66
CA ASN A 96 15.95 9.44 -6.47
C ASN A 96 16.83 9.76 -5.27
N ALA A 97 17.16 11.04 -5.03
CA ALA A 97 17.97 11.46 -3.89
C ALA A 97 17.25 11.20 -2.54
N ILE A 98 15.95 11.50 -2.44
CA ILE A 98 15.15 11.26 -1.22
C ILE A 98 15.06 9.76 -0.92
N ILE A 99 14.76 8.96 -1.94
CA ILE A 99 14.60 7.51 -1.79
C ILE A 99 15.96 6.87 -1.48
N THR A 100 16.98 7.16 -2.28
CA THR A 100 18.35 6.62 -2.10
C THR A 100 18.94 6.98 -0.74
N ARG A 101 18.77 8.22 -0.26
CA ARG A 101 19.24 8.64 1.07
C ARG A 101 18.59 7.86 2.22
N THR A 102 17.32 7.47 2.06
CA THR A 102 16.61 6.62 3.02
C THR A 102 17.16 5.19 3.01
N TYR A 103 17.46 4.63 1.84
CA TYR A 103 18.05 3.29 1.74
C TYR A 103 19.48 3.22 2.29
N TYR A 104 20.35 4.18 1.94
CA TYR A 104 21.75 4.18 2.39
C TYR A 104 21.93 4.50 3.88
N SER A 105 21.09 5.36 4.48
CA SER A 105 21.15 5.65 5.92
C SER A 105 20.79 4.42 6.77
N ASN A 106 19.80 3.63 6.32
CA ASN A 106 19.41 2.37 6.97
C ASN A 106 20.49 1.28 6.84
N ILE A 107 21.21 1.21 5.72
CA ILE A 107 22.34 0.26 5.55
C ILE A 107 23.53 0.63 6.44
N LYS A 108 23.87 1.93 6.57
CA LYS A 108 24.98 2.34 7.46
C LYS A 108 24.67 2.12 8.94
N LYS A 109 23.44 2.38 9.40
CA LYS A 109 23.05 2.10 10.80
C LYS A 109 23.14 0.62 11.16
N LYS A 110 22.79 -0.28 10.23
CA LYS A 110 22.88 -1.74 10.47
C LYS A 110 24.32 -2.26 10.58
N ARG A 111 25.31 -1.48 10.12
CA ARG A 111 26.74 -1.85 10.11
C ARG A 111 27.52 -1.36 11.34
N GLN A 112 26.94 -0.49 12.17
CA GLN A 112 27.58 0.05 13.39
C GLN A 112 27.00 -0.50 14.71
N SER A 113 26.03 -1.41 14.63
CA SER A 113 25.53 -2.19 15.77
C SER A 113 26.14 -3.60 15.71
N LYS A 114 27.45 -3.69 15.87
CA LYS A 114 28.15 -4.94 16.17
C LYS A 114 29.35 -4.63 17.05
#